data_AF-A0A957UWG2-F1
#
_entry.id   AF-A0A957UWG2-F1
#
_cell.length_a   1.000
_cell.length_b   1.000
_cell.length_c   1.000
_cell.angle_alpha   90.00
_cell.angle_beta   90.00
_cell.angle_gamma   90.00
#
_symmetry.space_group_name_H-M   'P 1'
#
loop_
_entity.id
_entity.type
_entity.pdbx_description
1 polymer ?
#
loop_
_entity_poly.entity_id
_entity_poly.type
_entity_poly.pdbx_seq_one_letter_code
_entity_poly.pdbx_strand_id
1 'polypeptide(L)'
;MKSLRARRFGWIMGLSLVAVLLLAACAPDPTALIISPQLGEQMAALEAGNEVVVAAPTEAPKLADLAPEAVTAGLPDDVAAALASADPANGEQLALARGCVGCHALDPAVTMTGPTWHNVGDTAVSRVPGESPALYFYHSITNPNLFVVPNYPANIMPANYSEQLSTQELADLIDYLLQQNGAGG
;
A
#
# COMPACT_ATOMS: atom_id res chain seq x y z
N MET A 1 -37.80 0.19 73.50
CA MET A 1 -38.00 1.29 72.52
C MET A 1 -36.74 1.70 71.74
N LYS A 2 -35.50 1.50 72.23
CA LYS A 2 -34.26 1.91 71.53
C LYS A 2 -33.86 1.01 70.34
N SER A 3 -34.22 -0.27 70.33
CA SER A 3 -33.82 -1.25 69.28
C SER A 3 -34.54 -1.09 67.93
N LEU A 4 -35.77 -0.55 67.91
CA LEU A 4 -36.51 -0.31 66.67
C LEU A 4 -36.00 0.91 65.88
N ARG A 5 -35.43 1.91 66.55
CA ARG A 5 -34.84 3.09 65.88
C ARG A 5 -33.54 2.75 65.15
N ALA A 6 -32.68 1.89 65.73
CA ALA A 6 -31.44 1.46 65.09
C ALA A 6 -31.68 0.58 63.85
N ARG A 7 -32.63 -0.35 63.90
CA ARG A 7 -33.03 -1.16 62.73
C ARG A 7 -33.64 -0.31 61.62
N ARG A 8 -34.48 0.68 61.95
CA ARG A 8 -35.04 1.61 60.95
C ARG A 8 -33.98 2.48 60.31
N PHE A 9 -32.99 2.95 61.07
CA PHE A 9 -31.90 3.77 60.55
C PHE A 9 -30.97 2.97 59.62
N GLY A 10 -30.64 1.72 59.97
CA GLY A 10 -29.86 0.83 59.09
C GLY A 10 -30.57 0.48 57.79
N TRP A 11 -31.88 0.27 57.82
CA TRP A 11 -32.69 0.03 56.62
C TRP A 11 -32.77 1.26 55.71
N ILE A 12 -32.95 2.46 56.28
CA ILE A 12 -32.98 3.70 55.51
C ILE A 12 -31.60 3.96 54.88
N MET A 13 -30.50 3.77 55.62
CA MET A 13 -29.14 3.90 55.05
C MET A 13 -28.88 2.89 53.93
N GLY A 14 -29.30 1.64 54.09
CA GLY A 14 -29.16 0.61 53.06
C GLY A 14 -29.97 0.92 51.79
N LEU A 15 -31.23 1.33 51.95
CA LEU A 15 -32.09 1.75 50.83
C LEU A 15 -31.54 2.98 50.11
N SER A 16 -31.03 3.96 50.85
CA SER A 16 -30.39 5.16 50.25
C SER A 16 -29.12 4.80 49.48
N LEU A 17 -28.28 3.89 49.99
CA LEU A 17 -27.06 3.46 49.30
C LEU A 17 -27.39 2.71 48.00
N VAL A 18 -28.40 1.83 48.03
CA VAL A 18 -28.87 1.10 46.84
C VAL A 18 -29.48 2.06 45.82
N ALA A 19 -30.26 3.05 46.26
CA ALA A 19 -30.85 4.06 45.37
C ALA A 19 -29.77 4.93 44.68
N VAL A 20 -28.71 5.30 45.39
CA VAL A 20 -27.57 6.05 44.83
C VAL A 20 -26.79 5.21 43.80
N LEU A 21 -26.57 3.92 44.08
CA LEU A 21 -25.93 2.99 43.14
C LEU A 21 -26.77 2.80 41.87
N LEU A 22 -28.10 2.68 41.99
CA LEU A 22 -29.01 2.57 40.85
C LEU A 22 -29.03 3.84 39.99
N LEU A 23 -28.94 5.02 40.59
CA LEU A 23 -28.90 6.30 39.87
C LEU A 23 -27.58 6.50 39.10
N ALA A 24 -26.44 6.05 39.64
CA ALA A 24 -25.15 6.17 38.97
C ALA A 24 -25.02 5.24 37.74
N ALA A 25 -25.73 4.11 37.73
CA ALA A 25 -25.68 3.13 36.63
C ALA A 25 -26.42 3.58 35.36
N CYS A 26 -27.21 4.65 35.40
CA CYS A 26 -27.94 5.19 34.24
C CYS A 26 -27.35 6.51 33.72
N ALA A 27 -26.16 6.94 34.18
CA ALA A 27 -25.51 8.12 33.64
C ALA A 27 -24.92 7.80 32.24
N PRO A 28 -25.34 8.49 31.17
CA PRO A 28 -24.72 8.33 29.86
C PRO A 28 -23.27 8.81 29.90
N ASP A 29 -22.34 8.01 29.38
CA ASP A 29 -20.92 8.38 29.28
C ASP A 29 -20.76 9.45 28.19
N PRO A 30 -20.39 10.70 28.53
CA PRO A 30 -20.27 11.78 27.56
C PRO A 30 -19.05 11.63 26.64
N THR A 31 -18.18 10.65 26.90
CA THR A 31 -17.01 10.33 26.08
C THR A 31 -17.22 9.12 25.16
N ALA A 32 -18.34 8.41 25.31
CA ALA A 32 -18.71 7.35 24.38
C ALA A 32 -19.12 7.97 23.03
N LEU A 33 -18.45 7.54 21.96
CA LEU A 33 -18.81 7.94 20.60
C LEU A 33 -20.24 7.44 20.30
N ILE A 34 -21.11 8.35 19.86
CA ILE A 34 -22.52 8.05 19.53
C ILE A 34 -22.64 7.01 18.41
N ILE A 35 -21.58 6.87 17.60
CA ILE A 35 -21.47 5.86 16.55
C ILE A 35 -20.38 4.89 17.01
N SER A 36 -20.77 3.67 17.38
CA SER A 36 -19.80 2.60 17.63
C SER A 36 -18.99 2.38 16.35
N PRO A 37 -17.65 2.52 16.38
CA PRO A 37 -16.80 2.30 15.19
C PRO A 37 -16.90 0.85 14.68
N GLN A 38 -17.44 -0.05 15.50
CA GLN A 38 -17.63 -1.47 15.22
C GLN A 38 -19.06 -1.80 14.75
N LEU A 39 -19.96 -0.80 14.66
CA LEU A 39 -21.34 -1.05 14.25
C LEU A 39 -21.42 -1.61 12.81
N GLY A 40 -20.53 -1.17 11.92
CA GLY A 40 -20.42 -1.72 10.57
C GLY A 40 -20.01 -3.19 10.56
N GLU A 41 -19.03 -3.55 11.39
CA GLU A 41 -18.56 -4.94 11.53
C GLU A 41 -19.63 -5.84 12.16
N GLN A 42 -20.34 -5.33 13.17
CA GLN A 42 -21.41 -6.06 13.85
C GLN A 42 -22.60 -6.28 12.92
N MET A 43 -23.00 -5.27 12.15
CA MET A 43 -24.09 -5.38 11.17
C MET A 43 -23.75 -6.35 10.03
N ALA A 44 -22.52 -6.30 9.52
CA ALA A 44 -22.04 -7.26 8.51
C ALA A 44 -21.97 -8.71 9.04
N ALA A 45 -21.53 -8.90 10.29
CA ALA A 45 -21.51 -10.22 10.93
C ALA A 45 -22.92 -10.78 11.18
N LEU A 46 -23.89 -9.91 11.51
CA LEU A 46 -25.30 -10.28 11.70
C LEU A 46 -25.97 -10.70 10.37
N GLU A 47 -25.67 -10.02 9.26
CA GLU A 47 -26.20 -10.36 7.93
C GLU A 47 -25.61 -11.67 7.37
N ALA A 48 -24.38 -12.02 7.73
CA ALA A 48 -23.66 -13.20 7.26
C ALA A 48 -23.83 -14.45 8.15
N GLY A 49 -24.79 -14.47 9.08
CA GLY A 49 -24.99 -15.63 9.96
C GLY A 49 -23.83 -15.88 10.94
N ASN A 50 -23.08 -14.82 11.29
CA ASN A 50 -21.96 -14.85 12.22
C ASN A 50 -20.70 -15.59 11.71
N GLU A 51 -20.60 -15.85 10.40
CA GLU A 51 -19.37 -16.27 9.75
C GLU A 51 -18.75 -15.07 9.02
N VAL A 52 -17.69 -14.49 9.61
CA VAL A 52 -16.88 -13.49 8.92
C VAL A 52 -16.11 -14.22 7.83
N VAL A 53 -16.69 -14.29 6.64
CA VAL A 53 -15.96 -14.73 5.45
C VAL A 53 -14.97 -13.63 5.10
N VAL A 54 -13.79 -13.70 5.71
CA VAL A 54 -12.65 -12.88 5.27
C VAL A 54 -12.36 -13.34 3.85
N ALA A 55 -12.70 -12.50 2.87
CA ALA A 55 -12.29 -12.75 1.49
C ALA A 55 -10.76 -12.96 1.51
N ALA A 56 -10.32 -14.14 1.05
CA ALA A 56 -8.90 -14.38 0.87
C ALA A 56 -8.34 -13.23 0.04
N PRO A 57 -7.22 -12.59 0.45
CA PRO A 57 -6.62 -11.53 -0.33
C PRO A 57 -6.41 -12.03 -1.75
N THR A 58 -7.05 -11.38 -2.72
CA THR A 58 -6.78 -11.67 -4.14
C THR A 58 -5.29 -11.48 -4.35
N GLU A 59 -4.62 -12.53 -4.82
CA GLU A 59 -3.19 -12.47 -5.16
C GLU A 59 -3.00 -11.36 -6.19
N ALA A 60 -1.97 -10.52 -5.98
CA ALA A 60 -1.68 -9.44 -6.91
C ALA A 60 -1.32 -10.00 -8.29
N PRO A 61 -1.78 -9.37 -9.39
CA PRO A 61 -1.45 -9.82 -10.73
C PRO A 61 0.07 -9.79 -10.95
N LYS A 62 0.64 -10.83 -11.57
CA LYS A 62 2.08 -10.91 -11.85
C LYS A 62 2.37 -10.53 -13.30
N LEU A 63 3.61 -10.13 -13.55
CA LEU A 63 4.05 -9.78 -14.90
C LEU A 63 3.93 -10.98 -15.85
N ALA A 64 4.21 -12.19 -15.35
CA ALA A 64 4.11 -13.43 -16.10
C ALA A 64 2.69 -13.79 -16.57
N ASP A 65 1.66 -13.19 -15.96
CA ASP A 65 0.26 -13.45 -16.31
C ASP A 65 -0.24 -12.54 -17.45
N LEU A 66 0.55 -11.53 -17.84
CA LEU A 66 0.19 -10.57 -18.89
C LEU A 66 0.51 -11.10 -20.28
N ALA A 67 -0.35 -10.76 -21.25
CA ALA A 67 0.00 -10.87 -22.66
C ALA A 67 1.15 -9.89 -23.00
N PRO A 68 2.05 -10.22 -23.94
CA PRO A 68 3.18 -9.35 -24.30
C PRO A 68 2.76 -7.93 -24.67
N GLU A 69 1.64 -7.77 -25.37
CA GLU A 69 1.12 -6.46 -25.77
C GLU A 69 0.62 -5.65 -24.58
N ALA A 70 0.15 -6.31 -23.52
CA ALA A 70 -0.31 -5.66 -22.30
C ALA A 70 0.86 -5.14 -21.45
N VAL A 71 2.08 -5.70 -21.60
CA VAL A 71 3.28 -5.22 -20.90
C VAL A 71 3.72 -3.84 -21.41
N THR A 72 3.55 -3.59 -22.72
CA THR A 72 4.09 -2.41 -23.41
C THR A 72 3.02 -1.41 -23.85
N ALA A 73 1.75 -1.69 -23.56
CA ALA A 73 0.63 -0.85 -23.97
C ALA A 73 0.79 0.63 -23.55
N GLY A 74 0.64 1.54 -24.53
CA GLY A 74 0.70 2.98 -24.32
C GLY A 74 2.10 3.59 -24.28
N LEU A 75 3.16 2.79 -24.45
CA LEU A 75 4.50 3.33 -24.69
C LEU A 75 4.57 4.16 -25.99
N PRO A 76 5.42 5.19 -26.06
CA PRO A 76 5.77 5.83 -27.32
C PRO A 76 6.33 4.82 -28.33
N ASP A 77 5.98 4.98 -29.60
CA ASP A 77 6.30 4.01 -30.67
C ASP A 77 7.80 3.74 -30.80
N ASP A 78 8.64 4.77 -30.63
CA ASP A 78 10.10 4.66 -30.71
C ASP A 78 10.68 3.87 -29.53
N VAL A 79 10.15 4.08 -28.33
CA VAL A 79 10.53 3.34 -27.12
C VAL A 79 10.06 1.89 -27.21
N ALA A 80 8.82 1.64 -27.67
CA ALA A 80 8.30 0.30 -27.86
C ALA A 80 9.11 -0.49 -28.90
N ALA A 81 9.53 0.16 -29.99
CA ALA A 81 10.41 -0.43 -30.99
C ALA A 81 11.80 -0.75 -30.42
N ALA A 82 12.40 0.16 -29.64
CA ALA A 82 13.69 -0.06 -28.98
C ALA A 82 13.64 -1.19 -27.94
N LEU A 83 12.51 -1.32 -27.23
CA LEU A 83 12.28 -2.36 -26.23
C LEU A 83 12.23 -3.76 -26.84
N ALA A 84 11.76 -3.89 -28.08
CA ALA A 84 11.74 -5.17 -28.79
C ALA A 84 13.15 -5.76 -29.04
N SER A 85 14.20 -4.94 -28.95
CA SER A 85 15.60 -5.34 -29.05
C SER A 85 16.42 -4.93 -27.83
N ALA A 86 15.79 -4.72 -26.68
CA ALA A 86 16.47 -4.30 -25.46
C ALA A 86 17.43 -5.38 -24.93
N ASP A 87 18.51 -4.93 -24.29
CA ASP A 87 19.46 -5.78 -23.58
C ASP A 87 19.42 -5.48 -22.07
N PRO A 88 18.84 -6.36 -21.24
CA PRO A 88 18.75 -6.15 -19.80
C PRO A 88 20.11 -6.14 -19.10
N ALA A 89 21.13 -6.81 -19.66
CA ALA A 89 22.47 -6.78 -19.09
C ALA A 89 23.11 -5.41 -19.29
N ASN A 90 22.83 -4.75 -20.42
CA ASN A 90 23.20 -3.35 -20.61
C ASN A 90 22.39 -2.43 -19.67
N GLY A 91 21.10 -2.70 -19.48
CA GLY A 91 20.25 -2.01 -18.51
C GLY A 91 20.80 -2.05 -17.08
N GLU A 92 21.29 -3.20 -16.63
CA GLU A 92 21.97 -3.34 -15.33
C GLU A 92 23.22 -2.44 -15.24
N GLN A 93 24.06 -2.45 -16.28
CA GLN A 93 25.26 -1.60 -16.31
C GLN A 93 24.91 -0.11 -16.32
N LEU A 94 23.85 0.27 -17.03
CA LEU A 94 23.33 1.64 -17.03
C LEU A 94 22.79 2.03 -15.65
N ALA A 95 22.10 1.13 -14.94
CA ALA A 95 21.60 1.41 -13.61
C ALA A 95 22.73 1.73 -12.62
N LEU A 96 23.89 1.09 -12.79
CA LEU A 96 25.10 1.44 -12.06
C LEU A 96 25.71 2.77 -12.55
N ALA A 97 25.95 2.90 -13.86
CA ALA A 97 26.63 4.05 -14.46
C ALA A 97 25.86 5.37 -14.30
N ARG A 98 24.53 5.32 -14.24
CA ARG A 98 23.62 6.46 -14.09
C ARG A 98 23.19 6.71 -12.64
N GLY A 99 23.75 5.95 -11.69
CA GLY A 99 23.61 6.15 -10.26
C GLY A 99 22.27 5.69 -9.66
N CYS A 100 21.46 4.93 -10.40
CA CYS A 100 20.14 4.47 -9.96
C CYS A 100 20.26 3.60 -8.69
N VAL A 101 21.23 2.68 -8.67
CA VAL A 101 21.50 1.78 -7.52
C VAL A 101 22.06 2.51 -6.29
N GLY A 102 22.40 3.80 -6.42
CA GLY A 102 22.74 4.65 -5.27
C GLY A 102 21.52 5.06 -4.43
N CYS A 103 20.31 4.92 -4.97
CA CYS A 103 19.05 5.23 -4.28
C CYS A 103 18.07 4.05 -4.25
N HIS A 104 18.22 3.05 -5.11
CA HIS A 104 17.33 1.89 -5.21
C HIS A 104 18.07 0.59 -4.92
N ALA A 105 17.57 -0.19 -3.97
CA ALA A 105 18.12 -1.49 -3.62
C ALA A 105 17.37 -2.64 -4.32
N LEU A 106 18.09 -3.69 -4.70
CA LEU A 106 17.51 -4.97 -5.15
C LEU A 106 17.15 -5.88 -3.97
N ASP A 107 17.85 -5.74 -2.85
CA ASP A 107 17.57 -6.50 -1.62
C ASP A 107 16.36 -5.88 -0.90
N PRO A 108 15.26 -6.63 -0.68
CA PRO A 108 14.08 -6.12 0.01
C PRO A 108 14.34 -5.79 1.49
N ALA A 109 15.44 -6.28 2.08
CA ALA A 109 15.83 -5.94 3.45
C ALA A 109 16.53 -4.58 3.56
N VAL A 110 16.90 -3.96 2.43
CA VAL A 110 17.63 -2.68 2.40
C VAL A 110 16.69 -1.54 2.05
N THR A 111 16.44 -0.67 3.03
CA THR A 111 15.71 0.58 2.81
C THR A 111 16.66 1.67 2.33
N MET A 112 16.32 2.31 1.21
CA MET A 112 17.06 3.44 0.64
C MET A 112 16.15 4.65 0.43
N THR A 113 16.72 5.72 -0.14
CA THR A 113 16.00 6.95 -0.50
C THR A 113 14.89 6.70 -1.52
N GLY A 114 15.07 5.75 -2.43
CA GLY A 114 14.08 5.31 -3.41
C GLY A 114 13.47 3.94 -3.04
N PRO A 115 12.31 3.57 -3.63
CA PRO A 115 11.70 2.26 -3.45
C PRO A 115 12.61 1.12 -3.90
N THR A 116 12.50 -0.03 -3.23
CA THR A 116 13.21 -1.25 -3.64
C THR A 116 12.80 -1.69 -5.04
N TRP A 117 13.74 -2.27 -5.78
CA TRP A 117 13.52 -2.93 -7.05
C TRP A 117 13.21 -4.42 -6.90
N HIS A 118 13.22 -4.97 -5.69
CA HIS A 118 12.80 -6.35 -5.46
C HIS A 118 11.36 -6.57 -5.95
N ASN A 119 11.18 -7.47 -6.93
CA ASN A 119 9.91 -7.76 -7.60
C ASN A 119 9.21 -6.51 -8.17
N VAL A 120 9.97 -5.48 -8.58
CA VAL A 120 9.37 -4.26 -9.10
C VAL A 120 8.66 -4.47 -10.44
N GLY A 121 9.08 -5.46 -11.25
CA GLY A 121 8.38 -5.84 -12.48
C GLY A 121 6.96 -6.33 -12.23
N ASP A 122 6.75 -7.18 -11.22
CA ASP A 122 5.41 -7.61 -10.78
C ASP A 122 4.64 -6.46 -10.14
N THR A 123 5.32 -5.67 -9.31
CA THR A 123 4.73 -4.51 -8.66
C THR A 123 4.18 -3.49 -9.65
N ALA A 124 4.84 -3.31 -10.80
CA ALA A 124 4.48 -2.35 -11.82
C ALA A 124 3.13 -2.67 -12.49
N VAL A 125 2.73 -3.95 -12.55
CA VAL A 125 1.47 -4.42 -13.17
C VAL A 125 0.23 -3.69 -12.66
N SER A 126 0.21 -3.36 -11.39
CA SER A 126 -0.92 -2.69 -10.76
C SER A 126 -0.53 -1.39 -10.06
N ARG A 127 0.66 -0.84 -10.34
CA ARG A 127 1.17 0.33 -9.60
C ARG A 127 0.35 1.58 -9.89
N VAL A 128 0.07 1.84 -11.16
CA VAL A 128 -0.75 2.95 -11.61
C VAL A 128 -1.95 2.38 -12.38
N PRO A 129 -3.19 2.63 -11.92
CA PRO A 129 -4.37 2.12 -12.60
C PRO A 129 -4.43 2.56 -14.07
N GLY A 130 -4.49 1.57 -14.97
CA GLY A 130 -4.59 1.81 -16.42
C GLY A 130 -3.27 2.00 -17.16
N GLU A 131 -2.13 2.00 -16.46
CA GLU A 131 -0.82 1.97 -17.12
C GLU A 131 -0.29 0.54 -17.23
N SER A 132 0.44 0.26 -18.31
CA SER A 132 1.21 -0.98 -18.41
C SER A 132 2.47 -0.90 -17.53
N PRO A 133 3.07 -2.04 -17.16
CA PRO A 133 4.36 -2.07 -16.44
C PRO A 133 5.45 -1.24 -17.11
N ALA A 134 5.62 -1.40 -18.43
CA ALA A 134 6.67 -0.69 -19.15
C ALA A 134 6.38 0.81 -19.26
N LEU A 135 5.12 1.21 -19.42
CA LEU A 135 4.71 2.61 -19.42
C LEU A 135 4.95 3.27 -18.05
N TYR A 136 4.64 2.56 -16.97
CA TYR A 136 4.94 3.02 -15.61
C TYR A 136 6.44 3.30 -15.43
N PHE A 137 7.33 2.40 -15.90
CA PHE A 137 8.77 2.63 -15.82
C PHE A 137 9.24 3.77 -16.71
N TYR A 138 8.72 3.86 -17.94
CA TYR A 138 8.99 4.98 -18.84
C TYR A 138 8.67 6.33 -18.17
N HIS A 139 7.47 6.46 -17.59
CA HIS A 139 7.08 7.66 -16.85
C HIS A 139 7.93 7.87 -15.60
N SER A 140 8.22 6.82 -14.83
CA SER A 140 9.04 6.93 -13.61
C SER A 140 10.46 7.44 -13.92
N ILE A 141 11.03 7.08 -15.06
CA ILE A 141 12.38 7.51 -15.46
C ILE A 141 12.37 8.90 -16.10
N THR A 142 11.42 9.17 -17.00
CA THR A 142 11.39 10.41 -17.80
C THR A 142 10.64 11.56 -17.13
N ASN A 143 9.72 11.26 -16.23
CA ASN A 143 8.92 12.21 -15.46
C ASN A 143 8.66 11.68 -14.04
N PRO A 144 9.70 11.58 -13.18
CA PRO A 144 9.64 10.87 -11.89
C PRO A 144 8.62 11.42 -10.88
N ASN A 145 8.13 12.64 -11.06
CA ASN A 145 7.09 13.22 -10.22
C ASN A 145 5.66 12.97 -10.74
N LEU A 146 5.49 12.32 -11.90
CA LEU A 146 4.16 11.96 -12.42
C LEU A 146 3.43 11.01 -11.46
N PHE A 147 4.17 10.05 -10.90
CA PHE A 147 3.71 9.19 -9.84
C PHE A 147 4.80 9.06 -8.77
N VAL A 148 4.49 9.49 -7.55
CA VAL A 148 5.38 9.33 -6.39
C VAL A 148 4.84 8.20 -5.53
N VAL A 149 5.65 7.15 -5.33
CA VAL A 149 5.28 6.01 -4.48
C VAL A 149 4.95 6.53 -3.07
N PRO A 150 3.83 6.09 -2.45
CA PRO A 150 3.48 6.53 -1.10
C PRO A 150 4.63 6.35 -0.10
N ASN A 151 4.80 7.35 0.77
CA ASN A 151 5.87 7.43 1.77
C ASN A 151 7.28 7.66 1.23
N TYR A 152 7.47 7.88 -0.07
CA TYR A 152 8.72 8.35 -0.65
C TYR A 152 8.69 9.86 -0.94
N PRO A 153 9.84 10.55 -0.81
CA PRO A 153 9.90 11.99 -1.04
C PRO A 153 9.81 12.33 -2.55
N ALA A 154 8.97 13.30 -2.88
CA ALA A 154 8.91 13.88 -4.22
C ALA A 154 10.18 14.70 -4.52
N ASN A 155 10.47 14.91 -5.81
CA ASN A 155 11.59 15.73 -6.31
C ASN A 155 13.00 15.25 -5.92
N ILE A 156 13.15 13.99 -5.52
CA ILE A 156 14.47 13.41 -5.20
C ILE A 156 15.06 12.64 -6.37
N MET A 157 14.25 11.89 -7.12
CA MET A 157 14.73 11.23 -8.33
C MET A 157 15.04 12.27 -9.41
N PRO A 158 16.24 12.25 -10.02
CA PRO A 158 16.62 13.23 -11.04
C PRO A 158 15.64 13.27 -12.21
N ALA A 159 15.17 14.46 -12.57
CA ALA A 159 14.17 14.66 -13.62
C ALA A 159 14.78 14.92 -15.02
N ASN A 160 16.09 14.72 -15.18
CA ASN A 160 16.81 15.00 -16.42
C ASN A 160 17.33 13.73 -17.12
N TYR A 161 16.85 12.54 -16.75
CA TYR A 161 17.26 11.31 -17.40
C TYR A 161 16.83 11.22 -18.86
N SER A 162 15.70 11.84 -19.24
CA SER A 162 15.28 11.95 -20.65
C SER A 162 16.28 12.71 -21.54
N GLU A 163 17.14 13.53 -20.94
CA GLU A 163 18.20 14.27 -21.64
C GLU A 163 19.53 13.51 -21.65
N GLN A 164 19.68 12.52 -20.76
CA GLN A 164 20.93 11.78 -20.55
C GLN A 164 20.94 10.38 -21.17
N LEU A 165 19.77 9.82 -21.41
CA LEU A 165 19.57 8.49 -21.94
C LEU A 165 19.09 8.60 -23.39
N SER A 166 19.74 7.86 -24.29
CA SER A 166 19.17 7.56 -25.59
C SER A 166 17.93 6.69 -25.45
N THR A 167 17.09 6.65 -26.50
CA THR A 167 15.90 5.78 -26.53
C THR A 167 16.25 4.31 -26.26
N GLN A 168 17.38 3.82 -26.78
CA GLN A 168 17.82 2.45 -26.54
C GLN A 168 18.28 2.22 -25.10
N GLU A 169 19.08 3.12 -24.52
CA GLU A 169 19.49 3.02 -23.11
C GLU A 169 18.28 3.04 -22.16
N LEU A 170 17.27 3.85 -22.47
CA LEU A 170 16.01 3.87 -21.72
C LEU A 170 15.25 2.54 -21.84
N ALA A 171 15.18 1.97 -23.04
CA ALA A 171 14.54 0.68 -23.27
C ALA A 171 15.27 -0.46 -22.54
N ASP A 172 16.61 -0.49 -22.57
CA ASP A 172 17.43 -1.46 -21.86
C ASP A 172 17.21 -1.39 -20.34
N LEU A 173 17.12 -0.17 -19.79
CA LEU A 173 16.79 0.05 -18.38
C LEU A 173 15.37 -0.42 -18.03
N ILE A 174 14.39 -0.13 -18.88
CA ILE A 174 13.00 -0.59 -18.68
C ILE A 174 12.95 -2.13 -18.68
N ASP A 175 13.62 -2.79 -19.63
CA ASP A 175 13.65 -4.25 -19.69
C ASP A 175 14.35 -4.87 -18.47
N TYR A 176 15.46 -4.28 -18.04
CA TYR A 176 16.12 -4.68 -16.81
C TYR A 176 15.18 -4.60 -15.59
N LEU A 177 14.40 -3.52 -15.46
CA LEU A 177 13.42 -3.36 -14.38
C LEU A 177 12.24 -4.35 -14.47
N LEU A 178 11.77 -4.63 -15.68
CA LEU A 178 10.73 -5.65 -15.91
C LEU A 178 11.20 -7.04 -15.46
N GLN A 179 12.49 -7.35 -15.63
CA GLN A 179 13.07 -8.64 -15.22
C GLN A 179 13.29 -8.77 -13.71
N GLN A 180 13.19 -7.68 -12.95
CA GLN A 180 13.20 -7.75 -11.49
C GLN A 180 11.82 -8.20 -10.99
N ASN A 181 11.51 -9.48 -11.17
CA ASN A 181 10.23 -10.10 -10.84
C ASN A 181 10.46 -11.46 -10.17
N GLY A 182 9.41 -12.06 -9.62
CA GLY A 182 9.51 -13.32 -8.86
C GLY A 182 9.95 -14.54 -9.68
N ALA A 183 10.03 -14.43 -11.01
CA ALA A 183 10.53 -15.48 -11.90
C ALA A 183 12.01 -15.29 -12.32
N GLY A 184 12.61 -14.11 -12.05
CA GLY A 184 13.96 -13.74 -12.50
C GLY A 184 14.92 -13.29 -11.40
N GLY A 185 14.53 -13.37 -10.12
CA GLY A 185 15.35 -12.99 -8.95
C GLY A 185 16.11 -14.13 -8.28
#